data_AF-G4CV34-F1
#
_entry.id   AF-G4CV34-F1
#
_cell.length_a   1.000
_cell.length_b   1.000
_cell.length_c   1.000
_cell.angle_alpha   90.00
_cell.angle_beta   90.00
_cell.angle_gamma   90.00
#
_symmetry.space_group_name_H-M   'P 1'
#
loop_
_entity.id
_entity.type
_entity.pdbx_description
1 polymer ?
#
loop_
_entity_poly.entity_id
_entity_poly.type
_entity_poly.pdbx_seq_one_letter_code
_entity_poly.pdbx_strand_id
1 'polypeptide(L)'
;MDEQTSPQDVTPELAVAAPEEAADLARALDLDETTVSTWLTRGIGITARRGAATAGLAHLVDDGGHAEVADLVLAVPDDDIAAALVQGAEQIATDLESRILVVSCMQSAPSPAYQRDGDDWVRVLPTRLVVSTAEAMHSLGATLATELHAGDIVLASGDLGAGKTTLAQGIGLGLGVEGPVISPTFVLARRHAGVDGRPGLVHVDAYRLGSAAELVDLDLDETMDRAVTLIEWGAGIAEDLGGSHLDIDIRRSGDPADETRVVYLEGFGPRWQDVDLSPLSELLLGATPDETGDNN
;
A
#
# COMPACT_ATOMS: atom_id res chain seq x y z
N MET A 1 5.78 -38.57 -9.87
CA MET A 1 5.14 -37.88 -11.00
C MET A 1 5.60 -36.46 -10.82
N ASP A 2 6.72 -36.14 -11.45
CA ASP A 2 7.37 -34.84 -11.28
C ASP A 2 6.43 -33.78 -11.89
N GLU A 3 5.95 -32.87 -11.06
CA GLU A 3 5.31 -31.63 -11.52
C GLU A 3 6.36 -30.83 -12.28
N GLN A 4 6.39 -31.02 -13.60
CA GLN A 4 7.01 -30.06 -14.50
C GLN A 4 6.14 -28.80 -14.44
N THR A 5 6.54 -27.83 -13.64
CA THR A 5 6.08 -26.45 -13.78
C THR A 5 6.28 -26.04 -15.24
N SER A 6 5.19 -25.61 -15.87
CA SER A 6 5.24 -25.12 -17.25
C SER A 6 6.20 -23.92 -17.31
N PRO A 7 7.03 -23.75 -18.35
CA PRO A 7 7.93 -22.60 -18.47
C PRO A 7 7.22 -21.22 -18.51
N GLN A 8 5.88 -21.19 -18.48
CA GLN A 8 5.07 -19.99 -18.35
C GLN A 8 4.67 -19.63 -16.90
N ASP A 9 4.93 -20.50 -15.90
CA ASP A 9 4.56 -20.26 -14.48
C ASP A 9 5.67 -19.59 -13.64
N VAL A 10 6.74 -19.08 -14.27
CA VAL A 10 7.82 -18.39 -13.55
C VAL A 10 7.50 -16.90 -13.45
N THR A 11 7.19 -16.44 -12.23
CA THR A 11 7.06 -15.01 -11.90
C THR A 11 8.30 -14.24 -12.41
N PRO A 12 8.12 -13.15 -13.17
CA PRO A 12 9.26 -12.40 -13.67
C PRO A 12 10.05 -11.76 -12.52
N GLU A 13 11.38 -11.75 -12.65
CA GLU A 13 12.25 -10.99 -11.77
C GLU A 13 12.30 -9.54 -12.25
N LEU A 14 11.95 -8.60 -11.36
CA LEU A 14 11.97 -7.17 -11.65
C LEU A 14 13.24 -6.53 -11.09
N ALA A 15 13.85 -5.63 -11.87
CA ALA A 15 15.01 -4.86 -11.43
C ALA A 15 15.05 -3.48 -12.09
N VAL A 16 15.60 -2.49 -11.36
CA VAL A 16 15.91 -1.17 -11.92
C VAL A 16 17.18 -1.29 -12.77
N ALA A 17 17.09 -0.90 -14.04
CA ALA A 17 18.21 -0.91 -14.97
C ALA A 17 19.16 0.26 -14.72
N ALA A 18 20.45 -0.02 -14.75
CA ALA A 18 21.50 0.99 -14.72
C ALA A 18 21.84 1.48 -16.14
N PRO A 19 22.25 2.75 -16.33
CA PRO A 19 22.57 3.30 -17.66
C PRO A 19 23.58 2.48 -18.48
N GLU A 20 24.53 1.81 -17.82
CA GLU A 20 25.51 0.92 -18.46
C GLU A 20 24.90 -0.33 -19.13
N GLU A 21 23.67 -0.71 -18.76
CA GLU A 21 22.97 -1.87 -19.33
C GLU A 21 22.27 -1.56 -20.67
N ALA A 22 22.28 -0.30 -21.13
CA ALA A 22 21.52 0.17 -22.29
C ALA A 22 21.77 -0.66 -23.56
N ALA A 23 23.04 -0.97 -23.87
CA ALA A 23 23.41 -1.72 -25.08
C ALA A 23 22.89 -3.17 -25.05
N ASP A 24 22.86 -3.80 -23.88
CA ASP A 24 22.40 -5.17 -23.72
C ASP A 24 20.87 -5.26 -23.76
N LEU A 25 20.19 -4.31 -23.13
CA LEU A 25 18.74 -4.18 -23.18
C LEU A 25 18.24 -3.86 -24.59
N ALA A 26 18.90 -2.93 -25.29
CA ALA A 26 18.57 -2.58 -26.67
C ALA A 26 18.64 -3.80 -27.60
N ARG A 27 19.70 -4.61 -27.46
CA ARG A 27 19.84 -5.86 -28.22
C ARG A 27 18.78 -6.90 -27.87
N ALA A 28 18.44 -7.03 -26.59
CA ALA A 28 17.48 -8.03 -26.13
C ALA A 28 16.03 -7.71 -26.57
N LEU A 29 15.71 -6.42 -26.71
CA LEU A 29 14.35 -5.93 -26.99
C LEU A 29 14.19 -5.38 -28.42
N ASP A 30 15.20 -5.54 -29.28
CA ASP A 30 15.22 -5.02 -30.65
C ASP A 30 14.95 -3.50 -30.74
N LEU A 31 15.61 -2.74 -29.86
CA LEU A 31 15.52 -1.29 -29.76
C LEU A 31 16.83 -0.61 -30.20
N ASP A 32 16.75 0.69 -30.49
CA ASP A 32 17.94 1.52 -30.68
C ASP A 32 18.62 1.82 -29.31
N GLU A 33 19.94 1.63 -29.24
CA GLU A 33 20.71 1.85 -28.01
C GLU A 33 20.61 3.30 -27.51
N THR A 34 20.54 4.28 -28.42
CA THR A 34 20.39 5.70 -28.05
C THR A 34 19.05 5.95 -27.37
N THR A 35 17.99 5.27 -27.82
CA THR A 35 16.67 5.36 -27.20
C THR A 35 16.71 4.82 -25.79
N VAL A 36 17.22 3.59 -25.59
CA VAL A 36 17.33 2.98 -24.25
C VAL A 36 18.22 3.82 -23.34
N SER A 37 19.37 4.29 -23.82
CA SER A 37 20.27 5.16 -23.05
C SER A 37 19.57 6.46 -22.62
N THR A 38 18.73 7.03 -23.50
CA THR A 38 17.95 8.23 -23.17
C THR A 38 16.93 7.95 -22.07
N TRP A 39 16.21 6.82 -22.13
CA TRP A 39 15.27 6.42 -21.08
C TRP A 39 15.97 6.26 -19.73
N LEU A 40 17.07 5.50 -19.68
CA LEU A 40 17.81 5.25 -18.43
C LEU A 40 18.50 6.50 -17.86
N THR A 41 18.68 7.55 -18.65
CA THR A 41 19.28 8.82 -18.19
C THR A 41 18.24 9.84 -17.75
N ARG A 42 17.02 9.79 -18.31
CA ARG A 42 15.96 10.78 -18.08
C ARG A 42 14.83 10.30 -17.19
N GLY A 43 14.82 9.01 -16.87
CA GLY A 43 13.85 8.37 -16.00
C GLY A 43 14.44 7.10 -15.39
N ILE A 44 13.56 6.21 -14.99
CA ILE A 44 13.89 4.94 -14.35
C ILE A 44 13.49 3.81 -15.31
N GLY A 45 14.47 3.01 -15.73
CA GLY A 45 14.19 1.79 -16.48
C GLY A 45 13.87 0.64 -15.54
N ILE A 46 12.77 -0.05 -15.78
CA ILE A 46 12.34 -1.22 -15.00
C ILE A 46 12.37 -2.41 -15.94
N THR A 47 13.19 -3.39 -15.63
CA THR A 47 13.34 -4.60 -16.44
C THR A 47 12.58 -5.75 -15.83
N ALA A 48 11.98 -6.57 -16.68
CA ALA A 48 11.42 -7.86 -16.31
C ALA A 48 12.26 -8.96 -16.96
N ARG A 49 12.67 -9.96 -16.18
CA ARG A 49 13.48 -11.09 -16.66
C ARG A 49 12.78 -12.42 -16.39
N ARG A 50 12.90 -13.36 -17.33
CA ARG A 50 12.58 -14.78 -17.13
C ARG A 50 13.87 -15.58 -17.21
N GLY A 51 14.39 -15.95 -16.04
CA GLY A 51 15.74 -16.49 -15.93
C GLY A 51 16.78 -15.49 -16.44
N ALA A 52 17.67 -15.92 -17.33
CA ALA A 52 18.72 -15.04 -17.87
C ALA A 52 18.22 -14.04 -18.93
N ALA A 53 17.02 -14.25 -19.50
CA ALA A 53 16.53 -13.46 -20.63
C ALA A 53 15.72 -12.23 -20.19
N THR A 54 15.99 -11.07 -20.79
CA THR A 54 15.15 -9.88 -20.66
C THR A 54 13.83 -10.10 -21.40
N ALA A 55 12.73 -10.03 -20.67
CA ALA A 55 11.36 -10.20 -21.19
C ALA A 55 10.71 -8.86 -21.53
N GLY A 56 11.08 -7.77 -20.85
CA GLY A 56 10.58 -6.44 -21.16
C GLY A 56 11.31 -5.33 -20.39
N LEU A 57 11.01 -4.10 -20.79
CA LEU A 57 11.51 -2.85 -20.19
C LEU A 57 10.37 -1.84 -20.17
N ALA A 58 10.12 -1.24 -19.00
CA ALA A 58 9.28 -0.06 -18.83
C ALA A 58 10.14 1.16 -18.52
N HIS A 59 9.75 2.32 -19.03
CA HIS A 59 10.37 3.62 -18.78
C HIS A 59 9.42 4.45 -17.92
N LEU A 60 9.80 4.61 -16.65
CA LEU A 60 9.09 5.41 -15.67
C LEU A 60 9.70 6.81 -15.61
N VAL A 61 8.87 7.83 -15.76
CA VAL A 61 9.24 9.23 -15.54
C VAL A 61 8.47 9.74 -14.32
N ASP A 62 9.12 10.52 -13.47
CA ASP A 62 8.54 11.04 -12.22
C ASP A 62 8.92 12.52 -12.04
N ASP A 63 7.97 13.35 -11.61
CA ASP A 63 8.17 14.79 -11.38
C ASP A 63 8.02 15.24 -9.91
N GLY A 64 7.97 14.31 -8.96
CA GLY A 64 7.81 14.60 -7.53
C GLY A 64 6.36 14.77 -7.09
N GLY A 65 5.44 14.09 -7.77
CA GLY A 65 4.01 14.08 -7.45
C GLY A 65 3.17 13.32 -8.48
N HIS A 66 3.63 13.28 -9.72
CA HIS A 66 3.05 12.49 -10.80
C HIS A 66 4.12 11.63 -11.46
N ALA A 67 3.77 10.36 -11.68
CA ALA A 67 4.59 9.42 -12.40
C ALA A 67 3.88 8.95 -13.67
N GLU A 68 4.65 8.62 -14.70
CA GLU A 68 4.14 8.09 -15.97
C GLU A 68 5.00 6.91 -16.44
N VAL A 69 4.35 5.79 -16.76
CA VAL A 69 4.95 4.74 -17.59
C VAL A 69 4.82 5.18 -19.05
N ALA A 70 5.77 6.03 -19.48
CA ALA A 70 5.76 6.68 -20.78
C ALA A 70 5.97 5.68 -21.93
N ASP A 71 6.81 4.66 -21.69
CA ASP A 71 7.09 3.63 -22.68
C ASP A 71 7.13 2.23 -22.01
N LEU A 72 6.65 1.22 -22.74
CA LEU A 72 6.73 -0.19 -22.33
C LEU A 72 6.99 -1.05 -23.56
N VAL A 73 8.07 -1.82 -23.52
CA VAL A 73 8.48 -2.69 -24.62
C VAL A 73 8.68 -4.10 -24.09
N LEU A 74 8.08 -5.06 -24.78
CA LEU A 74 8.22 -6.48 -24.50
C LEU A 74 9.00 -7.18 -25.61
N ALA A 75 9.83 -8.16 -25.24
CA ALA A 75 10.52 -9.00 -26.23
C ALA A 75 9.52 -9.80 -27.08
N VAL A 76 8.41 -10.22 -26.46
CA VAL A 76 7.27 -10.93 -27.06
C VAL A 76 6.01 -10.43 -26.37
N PRO A 77 4.87 -10.27 -27.07
CA PRO A 77 3.60 -9.92 -26.43
C PRO A 77 3.25 -10.87 -25.29
N ASP A 78 3.13 -10.33 -24.08
CA ASP A 78 2.88 -11.06 -22.84
C ASP A 78 2.27 -10.11 -21.80
N ASP A 79 0.96 -10.23 -21.58
CA ASP A 79 0.21 -9.33 -20.70
C ASP A 79 0.65 -9.45 -19.23
N ASP A 80 1.13 -10.62 -18.80
CA ASP A 80 1.61 -10.84 -17.43
C ASP A 80 2.93 -10.09 -17.19
N ILE A 81 3.81 -10.06 -18.19
CA ILE A 81 5.05 -9.26 -18.12
C ILE A 81 4.72 -7.77 -18.14
N ALA A 82 3.79 -7.33 -18.98
CA ALA A 82 3.37 -5.93 -19.01
C ALA A 82 2.79 -5.50 -17.65
N ALA A 83 1.89 -6.29 -17.08
CA ALA A 83 1.30 -6.03 -15.78
C ALA A 83 2.36 -6.02 -14.67
N ALA A 84 3.31 -6.96 -14.68
CA ALA A 84 4.40 -6.99 -13.71
C ALA A 84 5.31 -5.76 -13.80
N LEU A 85 5.64 -5.30 -15.02
CA LEU A 85 6.41 -4.07 -15.22
C LEU A 85 5.69 -2.83 -14.68
N VAL A 86 4.39 -2.71 -14.94
CA VAL A 86 3.57 -1.63 -14.40
C VAL A 86 3.48 -1.72 -12.88
N GLN A 87 3.31 -2.90 -12.30
CA GLN A 87 3.32 -3.09 -10.85
C GLN A 87 4.68 -2.71 -10.22
N GLY A 88 5.79 -3.00 -10.91
CA GLY A 88 7.11 -2.52 -10.50
C GLY A 88 7.21 -0.99 -10.53
N ALA A 89 6.60 -0.35 -11.54
CA ALA A 89 6.55 1.10 -11.67
C ALA A 89 5.69 1.74 -10.57
N GLU A 90 4.55 1.13 -10.21
CA GLU A 90 3.72 1.55 -9.09
C GLU A 90 4.50 1.57 -7.78
N GLN A 91 5.23 0.50 -7.47
CA GLN A 91 6.01 0.41 -6.24
C GLN A 91 7.10 1.49 -6.20
N ILE A 92 7.84 1.68 -7.30
CA ILE A 92 8.88 2.72 -7.37
C ILE A 92 8.27 4.12 -7.25
N ALA A 93 7.20 4.41 -7.98
CA ALA A 93 6.53 5.71 -7.92
C ALA A 93 5.97 5.99 -6.51
N THR A 94 5.43 4.97 -5.84
CA THR A 94 4.98 5.07 -4.44
C THR A 94 6.16 5.36 -3.50
N ASP A 95 7.31 4.73 -3.71
CA ASP A 95 8.53 4.98 -2.93
C ASP A 95 9.13 6.37 -3.16
N LEU A 96 8.90 6.94 -4.35
CA LEU A 96 9.20 8.33 -4.70
C LEU A 96 8.13 9.32 -4.22
N GLU A 97 7.09 8.83 -3.53
CA GLU A 97 5.99 9.63 -2.98
C GLU A 97 5.13 10.32 -4.06
N SER A 98 5.13 9.79 -5.28
CA SER A 98 4.19 10.18 -6.32
C SER A 98 2.77 9.78 -5.93
N ARG A 99 1.80 10.63 -6.24
CA ARG A 99 0.39 10.44 -5.89
C ARG A 99 -0.39 9.74 -6.98
N ILE A 100 0.03 9.92 -8.23
CA ILE A 100 -0.68 9.42 -9.40
C ILE A 100 0.31 8.71 -10.29
N LEU A 101 -0.08 7.53 -10.80
CA LEU A 101 0.60 6.86 -11.90
C LEU A 101 -0.29 6.88 -13.14
N VAL A 102 0.27 7.35 -14.24
CA VAL A 102 -0.33 7.32 -15.57
C VAL A 102 0.33 6.22 -16.41
N VAL A 103 -0.48 5.42 -17.11
CA VAL A 103 -0.02 4.37 -18.02
C VAL A 103 -0.69 4.59 -19.38
N SER A 104 0.07 5.20 -20.28
CA SER A 104 -0.37 5.62 -21.62
C SER A 104 -0.18 4.52 -22.68
N CYS A 105 0.63 3.50 -22.36
CA CYS A 105 1.12 2.50 -23.31
C CYS A 105 0.30 1.19 -23.37
N MET A 106 -0.79 1.07 -22.60
CA MET A 106 -1.60 -0.16 -22.50
C MET A 106 -3.02 -0.01 -23.06
N GLN A 107 -3.50 -1.05 -23.76
CA GLN A 107 -4.86 -1.08 -24.32
C GLN A 107 -5.93 -1.45 -23.30
N SER A 108 -5.59 -2.31 -22.35
CA SER A 108 -6.45 -2.74 -21.24
C SER A 108 -5.91 -2.21 -19.91
N ALA A 109 -6.79 -2.10 -18.91
CA ALA A 109 -6.39 -1.69 -17.57
C ALA A 109 -5.32 -2.64 -17.02
N PRO A 110 -4.21 -2.14 -16.45
CA PRO A 110 -3.19 -2.98 -15.82
C PRO A 110 -3.73 -3.77 -14.62
N SER A 111 -4.67 -3.16 -13.87
CA SER A 111 -5.40 -3.79 -12.76
C SER A 111 -6.74 -3.08 -12.56
N PRO A 112 -7.67 -3.65 -11.75
CA PRO A 112 -8.94 -3.01 -11.42
C PRO A 112 -8.82 -1.64 -10.72
N ALA A 113 -7.65 -1.31 -10.16
CA ALA A 113 -7.40 -0.04 -9.48
C ALA A 113 -7.23 1.14 -10.45
N TYR A 114 -7.06 0.89 -11.76
CA TYR A 114 -6.94 1.95 -12.76
C TYR A 114 -8.29 2.41 -13.27
N GLN A 115 -8.42 3.73 -13.42
CA GLN A 115 -9.53 4.38 -14.08
C GLN A 115 -9.08 4.89 -15.46
N ARG A 116 -10.01 4.93 -16.41
CA ARG A 116 -9.73 5.46 -17.75
C ARG A 116 -9.88 6.99 -17.74
N ASP A 117 -8.84 7.71 -18.18
CA ASP A 117 -8.91 9.14 -18.45
C ASP A 117 -8.44 9.40 -19.90
N GLY A 118 -9.38 9.68 -20.79
CA GLY A 118 -9.11 9.77 -22.22
C GLY A 118 -8.48 8.47 -22.79
N ASP A 119 -7.26 8.60 -23.31
CA ASP A 119 -6.49 7.49 -23.86
C ASP A 119 -5.60 6.78 -22.82
N ASP A 120 -5.52 7.32 -21.60
CA ASP A 120 -4.60 6.88 -20.56
C ASP A 120 -5.32 6.09 -19.46
N TRP A 121 -4.55 5.26 -18.76
CA TRP A 121 -4.96 4.65 -17.50
C TRP A 121 -4.35 5.41 -16.34
N VAL A 122 -5.16 5.82 -15.38
CA VAL A 122 -4.74 6.62 -14.23
C VAL A 122 -5.07 5.88 -12.94
N ARG A 123 -4.11 5.84 -12.03
CA ARG A 123 -4.28 5.27 -10.69
C ARG A 123 -3.76 6.24 -9.63
N VAL A 124 -4.52 6.40 -8.55
CA VAL A 124 -4.02 7.02 -7.33
C VAL A 124 -3.16 5.99 -6.59
N LEU A 125 -1.92 6.36 -6.28
CA LEU A 125 -0.96 5.51 -5.60
C LEU A 125 -1.16 5.54 -4.07
N PRO A 126 -0.77 4.48 -3.35
CA PRO A 126 -0.79 4.48 -1.89
C PRO A 126 -0.01 5.64 -1.30
N THR A 127 -0.51 6.22 -0.21
CA THR A 127 0.24 7.23 0.55
C THR A 127 1.29 6.53 1.40
N ARG A 128 2.57 6.86 1.18
CA ARG A 128 3.71 6.32 1.92
C ARG A 128 4.08 7.25 3.08
N LEU A 129 4.21 6.68 4.29
CA LEU A 129 4.55 7.39 5.51
C LEU A 129 5.73 6.73 6.21
N VAL A 130 6.74 7.52 6.59
CA VAL A 130 7.83 7.06 7.45
C VAL A 130 7.49 7.36 8.90
N VAL A 131 7.40 6.31 9.72
CA VAL A 131 6.98 6.39 11.12
C VAL A 131 8.12 5.88 12.00
N SER A 132 8.87 6.79 12.59
CA SER A 132 10.14 6.46 13.27
C SER A 132 9.99 5.86 14.66
N THR A 133 8.83 6.03 15.33
CA THR A 133 8.64 5.58 16.72
C THR A 133 7.24 5.03 16.96
N ALA A 134 7.07 4.28 18.04
CA ALA A 134 5.75 3.83 18.50
C ALA A 134 4.82 5.00 18.86
N GLU A 135 5.36 6.10 19.38
CA GLU A 135 4.60 7.31 19.67
C GLU A 135 4.11 7.98 18.37
N ALA A 136 4.96 8.04 17.34
CA ALA A 136 4.56 8.53 16.03
C ALA A 136 3.47 7.64 15.39
N MET A 137 3.55 6.32 15.56
CA MET A 137 2.50 5.39 15.11
C MET A 137 1.17 5.62 15.84
N HIS A 138 1.22 5.88 17.14
CA HIS A 138 0.05 6.19 17.94
C HIS A 138 -0.56 7.54 17.52
N SER A 139 0.26 8.57 17.32
CA SER A 139 -0.17 9.88 16.82
C SER A 139 -0.73 9.81 15.40
N LEU A 140 -0.16 8.97 14.52
CA LEU A 140 -0.72 8.65 13.21
C LEU A 140 -2.13 8.08 13.36
N GLY A 141 -2.34 7.10 14.23
CA GLY A 141 -3.68 6.54 14.46
C GLY A 141 -4.68 7.57 14.96
N ALA A 142 -4.28 8.44 15.89
CA ALA A 142 -5.14 9.49 16.43
C ALA A 142 -5.51 10.54 15.39
N THR A 143 -4.59 10.85 14.48
CA THR A 143 -4.82 11.78 13.38
C THR A 143 -5.68 11.14 12.31
N LEU A 144 -5.36 9.91 11.89
CA LEU A 144 -6.15 9.17 10.90
C LEU A 144 -7.62 9.05 11.32
N ALA A 145 -7.89 8.92 12.62
CA ALA A 145 -9.26 8.88 13.15
C ALA A 145 -10.10 10.13 12.81
N THR A 146 -9.51 11.28 12.47
CA THR A 146 -10.27 12.47 12.03
C THR A 146 -10.85 12.31 10.64
N GLU A 147 -10.27 11.41 9.83
CA GLU A 147 -10.74 11.07 8.49
C GLU A 147 -11.74 9.91 8.49
N LEU A 148 -11.96 9.26 9.64
CA LEU A 148 -12.81 8.08 9.78
C LEU A 148 -14.23 8.43 10.22
N HIS A 149 -15.20 7.75 9.61
CA HIS A 149 -16.61 7.85 9.89
C HIS A 149 -17.18 6.51 10.37
N ALA A 150 -18.35 6.55 11.03
CA ALA A 150 -19.11 5.35 11.31
C ALA A 150 -19.42 4.59 10.01
N GLY A 151 -19.22 3.28 10.00
CA GLY A 151 -19.32 2.46 8.79
C GLY A 151 -18.00 2.22 8.07
N ASP A 152 -16.94 2.98 8.37
CA ASP A 152 -15.64 2.77 7.72
C ASP A 152 -14.98 1.49 8.24
N ILE A 153 -14.40 0.74 7.29
CA ILE A 153 -13.60 -0.45 7.54
C ILE A 153 -12.14 -0.09 7.32
N VAL A 154 -11.28 -0.45 8.27
CA VAL A 154 -9.83 -0.28 8.20
C VAL A 154 -9.19 -1.66 8.33
N LEU A 155 -8.41 -2.06 7.34
CA LEU A 155 -7.67 -3.32 7.34
C LEU A 155 -6.21 -3.04 7.64
N ALA A 156 -5.71 -3.55 8.77
CA ALA A 156 -4.32 -3.34 9.18
C ALA A 156 -3.51 -4.62 8.99
N SER A 157 -2.50 -4.54 8.14
CA SER A 157 -1.59 -5.63 7.77
C SER A 157 -0.15 -5.32 8.16
N GLY A 158 0.67 -6.37 8.21
CA GLY A 158 2.09 -6.29 8.58
C GLY A 158 2.47 -7.34 9.60
N ASP A 159 3.77 -7.60 9.75
CA ASP A 159 4.30 -8.68 10.59
C ASP A 159 3.92 -8.58 12.07
N LEU A 160 4.18 -9.65 12.82
CA LEU A 160 4.06 -9.63 14.28
C LEU A 160 4.96 -8.53 14.87
N GLY A 161 4.36 -7.64 15.67
CA GLY A 161 5.06 -6.49 16.23
C GLY A 161 5.30 -5.34 15.25
N ALA A 162 4.65 -5.33 14.08
CA ALA A 162 4.73 -4.20 13.14
C ALA A 162 4.20 -2.88 13.73
N GLY A 163 3.23 -2.93 14.64
CA GLY A 163 2.64 -1.75 15.28
C GLY A 163 1.12 -1.63 15.12
N LYS A 164 0.44 -2.64 14.56
CA LYS A 164 -1.02 -2.65 14.33
C LYS A 164 -1.85 -2.27 15.57
N THR A 165 -1.57 -2.88 16.72
CA THR A 165 -2.27 -2.53 17.97
C THR A 165 -1.92 -1.13 18.48
N THR A 166 -0.69 -0.64 18.26
CA THR A 166 -0.31 0.75 18.58
C THR A 166 -1.09 1.75 17.74
N LEU A 167 -1.28 1.45 16.45
CA LEU A 167 -2.15 2.21 15.56
C LEU A 167 -3.61 2.16 16.05
N ALA A 168 -4.12 0.98 16.43
CA ALA A 168 -5.47 0.81 16.97
C ALA A 168 -5.73 1.66 18.22
N GLN A 169 -4.74 1.75 19.11
CA GLN A 169 -4.78 2.60 20.29
C GLN A 169 -4.88 4.08 19.93
N GLY A 170 -4.08 4.52 18.96
CA GLY A 170 -4.16 5.85 18.39
C GLY A 170 -5.55 6.15 17.83
N ILE A 171 -6.09 5.25 17.00
CA ILE A 171 -7.43 5.39 16.41
C ILE A 171 -8.49 5.51 17.51
N GLY A 172 -8.45 4.62 18.52
CA GLY A 172 -9.36 4.69 19.66
C GLY A 172 -9.29 6.02 20.40
N LEU A 173 -8.09 6.56 20.61
CA LEU A 173 -7.90 7.87 21.21
C LEU A 173 -8.53 8.99 20.35
N GLY A 174 -8.27 9.00 19.04
CA GLY A 174 -8.80 10.02 18.14
C GLY A 174 -10.33 9.99 18.03
N LEU A 175 -10.92 8.79 18.01
CA LEU A 175 -12.37 8.60 18.07
C LEU A 175 -12.97 8.94 19.45
N GLY A 176 -12.16 8.97 20.51
CA GLY A 176 -12.61 9.26 21.87
C GLY A 176 -13.45 8.13 22.45
N VAL A 177 -13.06 6.88 22.23
CA VAL A 177 -13.80 5.71 22.73
C VAL A 177 -13.56 5.44 24.21
N GLU A 178 -14.50 4.74 24.86
CA GLU A 178 -14.40 4.38 26.27
C GLU A 178 -13.39 3.25 26.53
N GLY A 179 -12.60 3.43 27.59
CA GLY A 179 -11.68 2.42 28.11
C GLY A 179 -10.43 2.21 27.24
N PRO A 180 -9.50 1.36 27.70
CA PRO A 180 -8.26 1.11 26.99
C PRO A 180 -8.49 0.20 25.77
N VAL A 181 -7.95 0.58 24.62
CA VAL A 181 -7.85 -0.30 23.44
C VAL A 181 -6.68 -1.25 23.63
N ILE A 182 -6.97 -2.54 23.70
CA ILE A 182 -6.00 -3.62 23.86
C ILE A 182 -6.25 -4.68 22.80
N SER A 183 -5.17 -5.32 22.33
CA SER A 183 -5.29 -6.32 21.27
C SER A 183 -6.31 -7.42 21.63
N PRO A 184 -7.27 -7.72 20.74
CA PRO A 184 -8.29 -8.72 20.99
C PRO A 184 -7.85 -10.14 20.63
N THR A 185 -6.55 -10.45 20.48
CA THR A 185 -6.04 -11.76 20.01
C THR A 185 -6.70 -13.02 20.62
N PHE A 186 -7.14 -12.98 21.88
CA PHE A 186 -7.83 -14.11 22.53
C PHE A 186 -9.36 -14.07 22.45
N VAL A 187 -9.95 -12.88 22.33
CA VAL A 187 -11.40 -12.68 22.30
C VAL A 187 -11.93 -12.42 20.89
N LEU A 188 -11.02 -12.35 19.91
CA LEU A 188 -11.23 -12.08 18.48
C LEU A 188 -11.77 -10.69 18.15
N ALA A 189 -12.72 -10.17 18.92
CA ALA A 189 -13.26 -8.83 18.78
C ALA A 189 -13.47 -8.12 20.13
N ARG A 190 -13.31 -6.80 20.13
CA ARG A 190 -13.67 -5.89 21.23
C ARG A 190 -14.43 -4.72 20.68
N ARG A 191 -15.44 -4.27 21.43
CA ARG A 191 -16.24 -3.08 21.10
C ARG A 191 -15.98 -2.01 22.15
N HIS A 192 -15.67 -0.82 21.67
CA HIS A 192 -15.46 0.36 22.47
C HIS A 192 -16.52 1.38 22.08
N ALA A 193 -17.36 1.78 23.03
CA ALA A 193 -18.40 2.76 22.80
C ALA A 193 -17.77 4.14 22.53
N GLY A 194 -18.28 4.86 21.54
CA GLY A 194 -17.93 6.26 21.32
C GLY A 194 -18.58 7.15 22.38
N VAL A 195 -17.90 8.24 22.74
CA VAL A 195 -18.40 9.25 23.69
C VAL A 195 -18.89 10.48 22.92
N ASP A 196 -19.83 11.25 23.50
CA ASP A 196 -20.33 12.52 22.93
C ASP A 196 -20.86 12.42 21.49
N GLY A 197 -21.44 11.28 21.12
CA GLY A 197 -22.02 11.05 19.79
C GLY A 197 -20.99 10.75 18.69
N ARG A 198 -19.71 10.55 19.06
CA ARG A 198 -18.67 10.09 18.13
C ARG A 198 -18.86 8.60 17.77
N PRO A 199 -18.33 8.14 16.62
CA PRO A 199 -18.31 6.73 16.28
C PRO A 199 -17.63 5.88 17.36
N GLY A 200 -18.13 4.67 17.58
CA GLY A 200 -17.41 3.66 18.36
C GLY A 200 -16.24 3.06 17.60
N LEU A 201 -15.51 2.15 18.24
CA LEU A 201 -14.49 1.31 17.61
C LEU A 201 -14.80 -0.16 17.83
N VAL A 202 -14.89 -0.91 16.74
CA VAL A 202 -14.88 -2.37 16.73
C VAL A 202 -13.47 -2.79 16.34
N HIS A 203 -12.73 -3.35 17.28
CA HIS A 203 -11.36 -3.81 17.04
C HIS A 203 -11.37 -5.34 16.95
N VAL A 204 -10.98 -5.86 15.79
CA VAL A 204 -10.94 -7.28 15.46
C VAL A 204 -9.49 -7.70 15.20
N ASP A 205 -9.12 -8.90 15.65
CA ASP A 205 -7.87 -9.55 15.31
C ASP A 205 -8.19 -10.87 14.61
N ALA A 206 -8.01 -10.88 13.28
CA ALA A 206 -8.36 -12.00 12.43
C ALA A 206 -7.21 -12.99 12.21
N TYR A 207 -6.09 -12.85 12.92
CA TYR A 207 -4.92 -13.74 12.79
C TYR A 207 -5.24 -15.24 12.96
N ARG A 208 -6.33 -15.55 13.68
CA ARG A 208 -6.78 -16.92 13.95
C ARG A 208 -8.00 -17.36 13.14
N LEU A 209 -8.53 -16.49 12.28
CA LEU A 209 -9.69 -16.82 11.47
C LEU A 209 -9.22 -17.52 10.18
N GLY A 210 -9.92 -18.60 9.82
CA GLY A 210 -9.62 -19.37 8.62
C GLY A 210 -10.38 -18.90 7.38
N SER A 211 -11.41 -18.05 7.54
CA SER A 211 -12.22 -17.58 6.41
C SER A 211 -13.03 -16.31 6.75
N ALA A 212 -13.48 -15.61 5.70
CA ALA A 212 -14.42 -14.49 5.80
C ALA A 212 -15.73 -14.85 6.52
N ALA A 213 -16.19 -16.09 6.40
CA ALA A 213 -17.41 -16.55 7.08
C ALA A 213 -17.27 -16.51 8.61
N GLU A 214 -16.11 -16.89 9.14
CA GLU A 214 -15.85 -16.83 10.59
C GLU A 214 -15.80 -15.38 11.11
N LEU A 215 -15.42 -14.44 10.25
CA LEU A 215 -15.40 -13.01 10.57
C LEU A 215 -16.82 -12.43 10.63
N VAL A 216 -17.70 -12.83 9.72
CA VAL A 216 -19.14 -12.51 9.75
C VAL A 216 -19.81 -13.10 11.00
N ASP A 217 -19.42 -14.31 11.41
CA ASP A 217 -19.94 -14.98 12.60
C ASP A 217 -19.55 -14.29 13.94
N LEU A 218 -18.67 -13.28 13.92
CA LEU A 218 -18.38 -12.43 15.08
C LEU A 218 -19.51 -11.45 15.43
N ASP A 219 -20.62 -11.48 14.69
CA ASP A 219 -21.84 -10.70 14.92
C ASP A 219 -21.57 -9.18 14.91
N LEU A 220 -20.64 -8.74 14.05
CA LEU A 220 -20.19 -7.35 13.97
C LEU A 220 -21.31 -6.40 13.47
N ASP A 221 -22.26 -6.95 12.72
CA ASP A 221 -23.32 -6.27 11.97
C ASP A 221 -24.10 -5.24 12.79
N GLU A 222 -24.42 -5.53 14.07
CA GLU A 222 -25.23 -4.63 14.91
C GLU A 222 -24.54 -3.30 15.25
N THR A 223 -23.23 -3.20 15.06
CA THR A 223 -22.45 -1.98 15.39
C THR A 223 -21.66 -1.40 14.24
N MET A 224 -21.50 -2.12 13.13
CA MET A 224 -20.70 -1.66 11.99
C MET A 224 -21.23 -0.34 11.41
N ASP A 225 -22.54 -0.10 11.44
CA ASP A 225 -23.17 1.15 10.99
C ASP A 225 -22.85 2.37 11.87
N ARG A 226 -22.40 2.16 13.11
CA ARG A 226 -22.20 3.20 14.15
C ARG A 226 -20.77 3.29 14.65
N ALA A 227 -19.88 2.45 14.15
CA ALA A 227 -18.50 2.35 14.59
C ALA A 227 -17.56 2.30 13.38
N VAL A 228 -16.31 2.66 13.64
CA VAL A 228 -15.19 2.29 12.77
C VAL A 228 -14.84 0.83 13.08
N THR A 229 -14.67 0.01 12.05
CA THR A 229 -14.25 -1.39 12.23
C THR A 229 -12.80 -1.54 11.80
N LEU A 230 -11.90 -1.73 12.76
CA LEU A 230 -10.49 -1.99 12.52
C LEU A 230 -10.21 -3.49 12.63
N ILE A 231 -9.72 -4.08 11.56
CA ILE A 231 -9.45 -5.52 11.46
C ILE A 231 -7.95 -5.73 11.24
N GLU A 232 -7.27 -6.22 12.27
CA GLU A 232 -5.88 -6.68 12.13
C GLU A 232 -5.87 -8.00 11.37
N TRP A 233 -4.94 -8.14 10.41
CA TRP A 233 -4.80 -9.33 9.55
C TRP A 233 -6.06 -9.61 8.70
N GLY A 234 -6.78 -8.55 8.31
CA GLY A 234 -8.01 -8.66 7.51
C GLY A 234 -7.79 -8.87 6.00
N ALA A 235 -6.57 -8.70 5.50
CA ALA A 235 -6.28 -8.92 4.08
C ALA A 235 -6.52 -10.39 3.68
N GLY A 236 -7.20 -10.59 2.56
CA GLY A 236 -7.65 -11.85 1.97
C GLY A 236 -8.99 -12.37 2.52
N ILE A 237 -9.58 -11.72 3.52
CA ILE A 237 -10.80 -12.20 4.20
C ILE A 237 -11.85 -11.11 4.44
N ALA A 238 -11.48 -9.83 4.42
CA ALA A 238 -12.33 -8.74 4.90
C ALA A 238 -12.59 -7.66 3.86
N GLU A 239 -11.95 -7.72 2.69
CA GLU A 239 -12.09 -6.72 1.62
C GLU A 239 -13.54 -6.60 1.13
N ASP A 240 -14.27 -7.72 1.13
CA ASP A 240 -15.66 -7.82 0.68
C ASP A 240 -16.70 -7.51 1.77
N LEU A 241 -16.28 -7.27 3.02
CA LEU A 241 -17.21 -6.97 4.12
C LEU A 241 -17.94 -5.64 3.93
N GLY A 242 -17.37 -4.73 3.15
CA GLY A 242 -17.97 -3.47 2.79
C GLY A 242 -17.64 -3.09 1.35
N GLY A 243 -18.47 -2.26 0.73
CA GLY A 243 -18.18 -1.73 -0.61
C GLY A 243 -17.01 -0.74 -0.65
N SER A 244 -16.37 -0.46 0.49
CA SER A 244 -15.19 0.41 0.62
C SER A 244 -14.42 0.10 1.90
N HIS A 245 -13.09 0.21 1.86
CA HIS A 245 -12.21 0.04 3.01
C HIS A 245 -10.90 0.83 2.85
N LEU A 246 -10.20 1.07 3.95
CA LEU A 246 -8.84 1.61 3.96
C LEU A 246 -7.86 0.50 4.32
N ASP A 247 -6.93 0.21 3.43
CA ASP A 247 -5.82 -0.68 3.68
C ASP A 247 -4.64 0.08 4.30
N ILE A 248 -4.07 -0.52 5.34
CA ILE A 248 -2.91 -0.02 6.05
C ILE A 248 -1.87 -1.14 6.12
N ASP A 249 -0.84 -1.06 5.29
CA ASP A 249 0.29 -2.00 5.31
C ASP A 249 1.46 -1.41 6.11
N ILE A 250 1.83 -2.07 7.21
CA ILE A 250 2.90 -1.62 8.11
C ILE A 250 4.12 -2.50 7.93
N ARG A 251 5.16 -1.97 7.27
CA ARG A 251 6.43 -2.67 7.04
C ARG A 251 7.48 -2.23 8.04
N ARG A 252 8.21 -3.21 8.60
CA ARG A 252 9.34 -2.96 9.49
C ARG A 252 10.61 -2.73 8.68
N SER A 253 11.52 -1.92 9.23
CA SER A 253 12.91 -1.94 8.78
C SER A 253 13.51 -3.35 8.92
N GLY A 254 14.38 -3.72 7.98
CA GLY A 254 15.11 -4.99 8.03
C GLY A 254 16.19 -5.05 9.10
N ASP A 255 16.58 -3.89 9.66
CA ASP A 255 17.49 -3.81 10.80
C ASP A 255 16.70 -3.92 12.13
N PRO A 256 16.94 -4.96 12.95
CA PRO A 256 16.27 -5.09 14.25
C PRO A 256 16.55 -3.94 15.23
N ALA A 257 17.66 -3.20 15.05
CA ALA A 257 17.97 -2.01 15.85
C ALA A 257 17.20 -0.77 15.39
N ASP A 258 16.57 -0.82 14.21
CA ASP A 258 15.78 0.25 13.65
C ASP A 258 14.29 0.07 13.99
N GLU A 259 13.77 0.98 14.80
CA GLU A 259 12.36 1.01 15.20
C GLU A 259 11.45 1.62 14.13
N THR A 260 12.01 2.14 13.04
CA THR A 260 11.27 2.76 11.95
C THR A 260 10.33 1.77 11.27
N ARG A 261 9.14 2.27 10.92
CA ARG A 261 8.15 1.60 10.08
C ARG A 261 7.90 2.44 8.84
N VAL A 262 7.62 1.77 7.73
CA VAL A 262 7.02 2.41 6.57
C VAL A 262 5.57 1.96 6.51
N VAL A 263 4.65 2.92 6.52
CA VAL A 263 3.20 2.67 6.48
C VAL A 263 2.69 3.09 5.11
N TYR A 264 1.97 2.21 4.44
CA TYR A 264 1.27 2.50 3.18
C TYR A 264 -0.22 2.56 3.46
N LEU A 265 -0.88 3.63 3.01
CA LEU A 265 -2.32 3.82 3.12
C LEU A 265 -2.94 3.78 1.72
N GLU A 266 -3.90 2.89 1.49
CA GLU A 266 -4.60 2.78 0.21
C GLU A 266 -6.12 2.69 0.42
N GLY A 267 -6.84 3.61 -0.20
CA GLY A 267 -8.30 3.69 -0.10
C GLY A 267 -8.98 2.95 -1.23
N PHE A 268 -9.91 2.05 -0.88
CA PHE A 268 -10.68 1.26 -1.84
C PHE A 268 -12.17 1.60 -1.81
N GLY A 269 -12.77 1.67 -2.99
CA GLY A 269 -14.21 1.90 -3.17
C GLY A 269 -14.66 3.37 -3.04
N PRO A 270 -15.95 3.65 -3.27
CA PRO A 270 -16.46 5.02 -3.41
C PRO A 270 -16.21 5.95 -2.21
N ARG A 271 -16.10 5.40 -0.99
CA ARG A 271 -15.86 6.19 0.24
C ARG A 271 -14.50 6.90 0.22
N TRP A 272 -13.51 6.31 -0.45
CA TRP A 272 -12.12 6.76 -0.40
C TRP A 272 -11.64 7.43 -1.68
N GLN A 273 -12.46 7.47 -2.73
CA GLN A 273 -12.09 7.98 -4.06
C GLN A 273 -11.57 9.43 -4.05
N ASP A 274 -12.13 10.28 -3.19
CA ASP A 274 -11.81 11.71 -3.12
C ASP A 274 -11.13 12.11 -1.79
N VAL A 275 -10.61 11.14 -1.03
CA VAL A 275 -9.96 11.40 0.26
C VAL A 275 -8.45 11.54 0.02
N ASP A 276 -7.92 12.75 0.20
CA ASP A 276 -6.48 12.98 0.15
C ASP A 276 -5.84 12.66 1.52
N LEU A 277 -5.13 11.53 1.59
CA LEU A 277 -4.41 11.10 2.79
C LEU A 277 -2.97 11.65 2.86
N SER A 278 -2.49 12.32 1.81
CA SER A 278 -1.14 12.87 1.78
C SER A 278 -0.82 13.88 2.89
N PRO A 279 -1.76 14.69 3.43
CA PRO A 279 -1.45 15.60 4.53
C PRO A 279 -1.01 14.89 5.82
N LEU A 280 -1.28 13.58 5.96
CA LEU A 280 -0.81 12.80 7.11
C LEU A 280 0.72 12.69 7.15
N SER A 281 1.42 12.81 6.01
CA SER A 281 2.89 12.78 5.97
C SER A 281 3.51 14.04 6.58
N GLU A 282 2.91 15.21 6.32
CA GLU A 282 3.38 16.50 6.81
C GLU A 282 3.29 16.59 8.34
N LEU A 283 2.25 15.98 8.92
CA LEU A 283 2.02 15.94 10.37
C LEU A 283 3.06 15.09 11.11
N LEU A 284 3.57 14.03 10.47
CA LEU A 284 4.64 13.20 11.03
C LEU A 284 6.00 13.90 11.01
N LEU A 285 6.26 14.75 10.01
CA LEU A 285 7.49 15.55 9.92
C LEU A 285 7.55 16.67 10.95
N GLY A 286 6.39 17.19 11.38
CA GLY A 286 6.28 18.22 12.42
C GLY A 286 6.46 17.70 13.86
N ALA A 287 6.35 16.38 14.06
CA ALA A 287 6.52 15.71 15.36
C ALA A 287 8.00 15.34 15.61
N THR A 288 8.92 16.30 15.53
CA THR A 288 10.28 16.09 16.03
C THR A 288 10.23 15.97 17.56
N PRO A 289 11.00 15.05 18.20
CA PRO A 289 11.07 14.98 19.64
C PRO A 289 11.55 16.32 20.17
N ASP A 290 10.78 16.91 21.09
CA ASP A 290 11.17 18.10 21.83
C ASP A 290 12.54 17.83 22.48
N GLU A 291 13.53 18.68 22.20
CA GLU A 291 14.81 18.69 22.92
C GLU A 291 14.54 19.19 24.36
N THR A 292 13.81 18.43 25.18
CA THR A 292 13.82 18.64 26.62
C THR A 292 15.07 18.01 27.19
N GLY A 293 16.21 18.67 26.91
CA GLY A 293 17.43 18.52 27.67
C GLY A 293 17.20 19.01 29.09
N ASP A 294 17.42 18.09 30.02
CA ASP A 294 17.86 18.28 31.41
C ASP A 294 17.72 19.70 32.01
N ASN A 295 16.76 19.82 32.92
CA ASN A 295 16.92 20.65 34.10
C ASN A 295 16.36 19.89 35.30
N ASN A 296 17.20 19.07 35.94
CA ASN A 296 17.39 19.08 37.41
C ASN A 296 18.57 18.21 37.86
#